data_AF-A0A0R2NHF8-F1
#
_entry.id   AF-A0A0R2NHF8-F1
#
_cell.length_a   1.000
_cell.length_b   1.000
_cell.length_c   1.000
_cell.angle_alpha   90.00
_cell.angle_beta   90.00
_cell.angle_gamma   90.00
#
_symmetry.space_group_name_H-M   'P 1'
#
loop_
_entity.id
_entity.type
_entity.pdbx_description
1 polymer ?
#
loop_
_entity_poly.entity_id
_entity_poly.type
_entity_poly.pdbx_seq_one_letter_code
_entity_poly.pdbx_strand_id
1 'polypeptide(L)'
;MIINPTKKAQPIFNKIKQSTDKDDAKSFATANPFFSWHANYINVNRKKLVILINDLTFAVVALYDVNAKNKIELDQRIKEGIYAAFRMQDISAEKVQTYFKLAGDIEINAGFNRRVTSIITNLIVMVDNRFMQIDKSEMLQLSLMDYMMQVPITTSEYSFADDRVHQAFKHNLRIQSVDKKDKKKLAPKKTWSDYHKFDKYAEQFESMMDDPEKYEKIANEIKNNNKLLLKEFGKYLATQDLTDKTIKKHVDRVEFFINGYLVYPTLRTPLAAPDAVEEYLSDWYPRKAANSETDFKANVGSIKRFLKFLEVIGEIDAASLKHGNSELKMGKEIGLEYFDNFMNMSDFW
;
A
#
# COMPACT_ATOMS: atom_id res chain seq x y z
N MET A 1 15.35 3.27 15.70
CA MET A 1 15.54 3.11 14.24
C MET A 1 14.60 2.01 13.79
N ILE A 2 13.89 2.17 12.69
CA ILE A 2 12.95 1.14 12.21
C ILE A 2 13.56 0.40 11.02
N ILE A 3 13.56 -0.93 11.08
CA ILE A 3 13.86 -1.79 9.93
C ILE A 3 12.58 -2.47 9.49
N ASN A 4 12.27 -2.35 8.20
CA ASN A 4 11.03 -2.78 7.58
C ASN A 4 11.31 -3.92 6.57
N PRO A 5 11.61 -5.14 7.03
CA PRO A 5 11.80 -6.28 6.15
C PRO A 5 10.55 -6.61 5.32
N THR A 6 10.77 -7.07 4.10
CA THR A 6 9.71 -7.69 3.29
C THR A 6 9.10 -8.88 4.02
N LYS A 7 7.86 -9.27 3.66
CA LYS A 7 7.18 -10.43 4.27
C LYS A 7 8.05 -11.69 4.27
N LYS A 8 8.82 -11.94 3.19
CA LYS A 8 9.74 -13.08 3.10
C LYS A 8 10.96 -12.94 4.03
N ALA A 9 11.44 -11.72 4.25
CA ALA A 9 12.63 -11.46 5.05
C ALA A 9 12.36 -11.36 6.56
N GLN A 10 11.11 -11.13 7.00
CA GLN A 10 10.74 -11.02 8.42
C GLN A 10 11.33 -12.12 9.34
N PRO A 11 11.30 -13.42 8.97
CA PRO A 11 11.87 -14.48 9.82
C PRO A 11 13.40 -14.39 10.04
N ILE A 12 14.09 -13.52 9.29
CA ILE A 12 15.52 -13.26 9.49
C ILE A 12 15.75 -12.42 10.75
N PHE A 13 14.84 -11.50 11.05
CA PHE A 13 14.97 -10.49 12.10
C PHE A 13 14.25 -10.87 13.40
N ASN A 14 13.94 -12.16 13.60
CA ASN A 14 13.12 -12.64 14.72
C ASN A 14 13.81 -12.57 16.10
N LYS A 15 15.10 -12.23 16.15
CA LYS A 15 15.86 -12.01 17.40
C LYS A 15 15.94 -10.55 17.81
N ILE A 16 15.45 -9.64 16.98
CA ILE A 16 15.43 -8.20 17.25
C ILE A 16 14.03 -7.80 17.72
N LYS A 17 13.96 -6.83 18.63
CA LYS A 17 12.72 -6.29 19.20
C LYS A 17 11.74 -5.90 18.08
N GLN A 18 10.52 -6.42 18.15
CA GLN A 18 9.44 -6.03 17.25
C GLN A 18 8.78 -4.75 17.75
N SER A 19 8.38 -3.88 16.83
CA SER A 19 7.65 -2.65 17.16
C SER A 19 6.34 -3.00 17.85
N THR A 20 6.03 -2.33 18.97
CA THR A 20 4.82 -2.61 19.76
C THR A 20 3.55 -2.21 19.02
N ASP A 21 3.57 -1.06 18.33
CA ASP A 21 2.49 -0.59 17.46
C ASP A 21 3.03 -0.42 16.02
N LYS A 22 2.43 -1.18 15.10
CA LYS A 22 2.87 -1.22 13.69
C LYS A 22 2.52 0.06 12.93
N ASP A 23 1.41 0.71 13.27
CA ASP A 23 0.95 1.93 12.62
C ASP A 23 1.76 3.13 13.12
N ASP A 24 2.11 3.16 14.40
CA ASP A 24 3.03 4.16 14.95
C ASP A 24 4.43 4.00 14.37
N ALA A 25 4.98 2.78 14.29
CA ALA A 25 6.27 2.53 13.68
C ALA A 25 6.30 2.90 12.20
N LYS A 26 5.22 2.62 11.46
CA LYS A 26 5.05 3.06 10.06
C LYS A 26 4.99 4.57 9.95
N SER A 27 4.24 5.23 10.83
CA SER A 27 4.11 6.70 10.83
C SER A 27 5.44 7.36 11.15
N PHE A 28 6.19 6.83 12.12
CA PHE A 28 7.56 7.24 12.43
C PHE A 28 8.48 7.08 11.22
N ALA A 29 8.51 5.89 10.62
CA ALA A 29 9.35 5.59 9.47
C ALA A 29 9.04 6.50 8.27
N THR A 30 7.77 6.85 8.07
CA THR A 30 7.33 7.75 6.99
C THR A 30 7.75 9.20 7.24
N ALA A 31 7.62 9.70 8.47
CA ALA A 31 8.05 11.05 8.84
C ALA A 31 9.57 11.18 8.95
N ASN A 32 10.27 10.08 9.24
CA ASN A 32 11.70 10.03 9.50
C ASN A 32 12.40 9.02 8.58
N PRO A 33 12.33 9.19 7.24
CA PRO A 33 12.83 8.20 6.28
C PRO A 33 14.34 7.99 6.38
N PHE A 34 15.10 8.95 6.92
CA PHE A 34 16.52 8.76 7.15
C PHE A 34 16.83 7.76 8.28
N PHE A 35 15.91 7.60 9.23
CA PHE A 35 16.02 6.65 10.35
C PHE A 35 15.18 5.38 10.10
N SER A 36 14.81 5.14 8.84
CA SER A 36 14.03 3.99 8.38
C SER A 36 14.81 3.25 7.29
N TRP A 37 14.82 1.93 7.39
CA TRP A 37 15.50 1.05 6.43
C TRP A 37 14.53 -0.03 5.97
N HIS A 38 14.57 -0.40 4.70
CA HIS A 38 13.88 -1.60 4.20
C HIS A 38 14.87 -2.72 3.96
N ALA A 39 14.45 -3.95 4.27
CA ALA A 39 15.31 -5.11 4.16
C ALA A 39 14.71 -6.21 3.29
N ASN A 40 15.56 -6.88 2.54
CA ASN A 40 15.21 -8.04 1.75
C ASN A 40 16.38 -9.02 1.71
N TYR A 41 16.19 -10.19 1.10
CA TYR A 41 17.30 -11.13 0.91
C TYR A 41 17.21 -11.88 -0.41
N ILE A 42 18.38 -12.39 -0.82
CA ILE A 42 18.57 -13.37 -1.88
C ILE A 42 19.41 -14.54 -1.36
N ASN A 43 19.25 -15.71 -1.96
CA ASN A 43 20.11 -16.85 -1.68
C ASN A 43 21.29 -16.83 -2.65
N VAL A 44 22.51 -16.74 -2.14
CA VAL A 44 23.75 -16.88 -2.91
C VAL A 44 24.51 -18.07 -2.34
N ASN A 45 24.79 -19.09 -3.17
CA ASN A 45 25.47 -20.31 -2.74
C ASN A 45 24.81 -20.97 -1.50
N ARG A 46 23.48 -21.07 -1.50
CA ARG A 46 22.64 -21.59 -0.39
C ARG A 46 22.70 -20.79 0.92
N LYS A 47 23.39 -19.65 0.93
CA LYS A 47 23.50 -18.72 2.06
C LYS A 47 22.65 -17.48 1.80
N LYS A 48 22.12 -16.88 2.86
CA LYS A 48 21.29 -15.66 2.74
C LYS A 48 22.19 -14.44 2.68
N LEU A 49 22.14 -13.71 1.58
CA LEU A 49 22.63 -12.35 1.45
C LEU A 49 21.48 -11.40 1.78
N VAL A 50 21.53 -10.82 2.97
CA VAL A 50 20.56 -9.83 3.43
C VAL A 50 21.01 -8.46 2.95
N ILE A 51 20.11 -7.74 2.30
CA ILE A 51 20.33 -6.39 1.83
C ILE A 51 19.39 -5.47 2.59
N LEU A 52 19.91 -4.36 3.09
CA LEU A 52 19.12 -3.27 3.65
C LEU A 52 19.41 -2.01 2.84
N ILE A 53 18.38 -1.19 2.62
CA ILE A 53 18.53 0.13 2.01
C ILE A 53 17.85 1.19 2.87
N ASN A 54 18.47 2.36 2.98
CA ASN A 54 17.88 3.51 3.67
C ASN A 54 16.72 4.09 2.85
N ASP A 55 15.63 4.49 3.52
CA ASP A 55 14.42 4.94 2.82
C ASP A 55 14.56 6.34 2.21
N LEU A 56 15.46 7.17 2.75
CA LEU A 56 15.75 8.50 2.21
C LEU A 56 16.91 8.49 1.22
N THR A 57 18.02 7.87 1.62
CA THR A 57 19.30 8.00 0.91
C THR A 57 19.60 6.84 -0.02
N PHE A 58 18.92 5.71 0.17
CA PHE A 58 19.22 4.45 -0.51
C PHE A 58 20.63 3.92 -0.26
N ALA A 59 21.33 4.42 0.78
CA ALA A 59 22.55 3.82 1.28
C ALA A 59 22.31 2.33 1.53
N VAL A 60 23.28 1.49 1.17
CA VAL A 60 23.12 0.04 1.12
C VAL A 60 23.94 -0.63 2.21
N VAL A 61 23.37 -1.63 2.87
CA VAL A 61 24.07 -2.57 3.73
C VAL A 61 23.86 -3.97 3.18
N ALA A 62 24.95 -4.72 2.96
CA ALA A 62 24.89 -6.08 2.47
C ALA A 62 25.60 -7.04 3.44
N LEU A 63 24.84 -7.97 4.01
CA LEU A 63 25.29 -8.95 5.00
C LEU A 63 25.15 -10.36 4.43
N TYR A 64 26.28 -11.02 4.19
CA TYR A 64 26.35 -12.38 3.68
C TYR A 64 26.29 -13.42 4.81
N ASP A 65 25.80 -14.62 4.47
CA ASP A 65 25.69 -15.77 5.37
C ASP A 65 24.89 -15.52 6.65
N VAL A 66 23.80 -14.74 6.59
CA VAL A 66 22.93 -14.56 7.76
C VAL A 66 22.17 -15.86 8.04
N ASN A 67 22.57 -16.55 9.10
CA ASN A 67 22.14 -17.90 9.47
C ASN A 67 21.74 -17.99 10.94
N ALA A 68 21.32 -19.16 11.40
CA ALA A 68 20.80 -19.32 12.77
C ALA A 68 21.81 -18.94 13.87
N LYS A 69 23.12 -19.07 13.61
CA LYS A 69 24.17 -18.82 14.61
C LYS A 69 24.42 -17.32 14.79
N ASN A 70 24.51 -16.58 13.70
CA ASN A 70 24.87 -15.16 13.73
C ASN A 70 23.68 -14.19 13.81
N LYS A 71 22.44 -14.68 13.69
CA LYS A 71 21.24 -13.86 13.88
C LYS A 71 21.10 -13.24 15.27
N ILE A 72 21.79 -13.76 16.28
CA ILE A 72 21.77 -13.22 17.65
C ILE A 72 22.45 -11.84 17.70
N GLU A 73 23.48 -11.62 16.89
CA GLU A 73 24.23 -10.34 16.81
C GLU A 73 23.77 -9.47 15.63
N LEU A 74 22.65 -9.80 14.99
CA LEU A 74 22.27 -9.20 13.72
C LEU A 74 22.03 -7.68 13.84
N ASP A 75 21.52 -7.21 14.97
CA ASP A 75 21.36 -5.78 15.25
C ASP A 75 22.71 -5.05 15.25
N GLN A 76 23.72 -5.63 15.87
CA GLN A 76 25.08 -5.12 15.91
C GLN A 76 25.71 -5.12 14.50
N ARG A 77 25.57 -6.22 13.75
CA ARG A 77 26.07 -6.32 12.36
C ARG A 77 25.40 -5.31 11.42
N ILE A 78 24.13 -5.01 11.64
CA ILE A 78 23.42 -3.96 10.90
C ILE A 78 23.98 -2.58 11.25
N LYS A 79 24.22 -2.27 12.54
CA LYS A 79 24.82 -1.00 12.96
C LYS A 79 26.23 -0.84 12.36
N GLU A 80 27.05 -1.88 12.36
CA GLU A 80 28.37 -1.91 11.71
C GLU A 80 28.27 -1.65 10.21
N GLY A 81 27.32 -2.30 9.53
CA GLY A 81 27.08 -2.08 8.11
C GLY A 81 26.61 -0.67 7.78
N ILE A 82 25.71 -0.10 8.58
CA ILE A 82 25.26 1.30 8.41
C ILE A 82 26.43 2.27 8.64
N TYR A 83 27.25 2.01 9.67
CA TYR A 83 28.45 2.80 9.93
C TYR A 83 29.38 2.78 8.72
N ALA A 84 29.69 1.59 8.19
CA ALA A 84 30.52 1.44 7.00
C ALA A 84 29.91 2.15 5.78
N ALA A 85 28.62 1.95 5.52
CA ALA A 85 27.92 2.57 4.40
C ALA A 85 28.08 4.09 4.40
N PHE A 86 27.93 4.76 5.55
CA PHE A 86 28.11 6.20 5.65
C PHE A 86 29.58 6.64 5.62
N ARG A 87 30.49 5.87 6.22
CA ARG A 87 31.93 6.17 6.21
C ARG A 87 32.52 6.09 4.80
N MET A 88 32.03 5.18 3.96
CA MET A 88 32.42 5.06 2.55
C MET A 88 31.98 6.27 1.71
N GLN A 89 31.01 7.07 2.21
CA GLN A 89 30.56 8.32 1.60
C GLN A 89 31.19 9.54 2.31
N ASP A 90 32.40 9.39 2.87
CA ASP A 90 33.18 10.43 3.55
C ASP A 90 32.49 11.16 4.73
N ILE A 91 31.38 10.63 5.26
CA ILE A 91 30.68 11.22 6.40
C ILE A 91 31.47 11.00 7.68
N SER A 92 31.92 12.06 8.35
CA SER A 92 32.75 11.97 9.57
C SER A 92 32.19 11.02 10.64
N ALA A 93 33.08 10.31 11.35
CA ALA A 93 32.69 9.37 12.40
C ALA A 93 31.80 10.01 13.48
N GLU A 94 32.09 11.27 13.84
CA GLU A 94 31.29 12.08 14.78
C GLU A 94 29.84 12.26 14.31
N LYS A 95 29.63 12.57 13.02
CA LYS A 95 28.29 12.70 12.44
C LYS A 95 27.55 11.38 12.44
N VAL A 96 28.24 10.28 12.12
CA VAL A 96 27.63 8.93 12.16
C VAL A 96 27.26 8.53 13.59
N GLN A 97 28.09 8.85 14.59
CA GLN A 97 27.76 8.63 16.00
C GLN A 97 26.54 9.46 16.44
N THR A 98 26.46 10.72 15.99
CA THR A 98 25.28 11.58 16.21
C THR A 98 24.02 10.97 15.59
N TYR A 99 24.12 10.43 14.37
CA TYR A 99 23.04 9.68 13.74
C TYR A 99 22.59 8.52 14.63
N PHE A 100 23.49 7.67 15.12
CA PHE A 100 23.11 6.53 15.98
C PHE A 100 22.51 6.96 17.32
N LYS A 101 23.02 8.03 17.93
CA LYS A 101 22.48 8.59 19.18
C LYS A 101 21.03 9.03 19.00
N LEU A 102 20.71 9.66 17.87
CA LEU A 102 19.33 10.04 17.53
C LEU A 102 18.49 8.84 17.15
N ALA A 103 19.03 7.93 16.34
CA ALA A 103 18.32 6.79 15.81
C ALA A 103 17.84 5.85 16.92
N GLY A 104 18.61 5.70 18.01
CA GLY A 104 18.31 4.78 19.10
C GLY A 104 18.37 3.32 18.67
N ASP A 105 17.73 2.45 19.46
CA ASP A 105 17.74 1.01 19.20
C ASP A 105 16.96 0.60 17.95
N ILE A 106 17.32 -0.57 17.42
CA ILE A 106 16.65 -1.14 16.27
C ILE A 106 15.33 -1.79 16.72
N GLU A 107 14.25 -1.42 16.03
CA GLU A 107 12.97 -2.12 16.10
C GLU A 107 12.55 -2.60 14.70
N ILE A 108 11.86 -3.73 14.66
CA ILE A 108 11.39 -4.34 13.41
C ILE A 108 9.92 -4.02 13.19
N ASN A 109 9.57 -3.64 11.96
CA ASN A 109 8.19 -3.49 11.50
C ASN A 109 7.97 -4.20 10.16
N ALA A 110 6.73 -4.30 9.70
CA ALA A 110 6.45 -4.84 8.38
C ALA A 110 6.83 -3.85 7.26
N GLY A 111 7.50 -4.33 6.21
CA GLY A 111 7.72 -3.60 4.96
C GLY A 111 6.43 -2.98 4.41
N PHE A 112 6.46 -1.66 4.16
CA PHE A 112 5.27 -0.91 3.69
C PHE A 112 5.56 -0.07 2.43
N ASN A 113 6.81 0.34 2.19
CA ASN A 113 7.15 1.21 1.09
C ASN A 113 7.43 0.40 -0.18
N ARG A 114 6.43 0.30 -1.06
CA ARG A 114 6.51 -0.46 -2.32
C ARG A 114 7.58 0.08 -3.27
N ARG A 115 7.84 1.39 -3.26
CA ARG A 115 8.87 2.01 -4.10
C ARG A 115 10.26 1.55 -3.65
N VAL A 116 10.56 1.68 -2.36
CA VAL A 116 11.83 1.20 -1.78
C VAL A 116 11.97 -0.30 -1.99
N THR A 117 10.88 -1.07 -1.82
CA THR A 117 10.85 -2.52 -2.11
C THR A 117 11.20 -2.85 -3.57
N SER A 118 10.78 -2.03 -4.54
CA SER A 118 11.15 -2.21 -5.94
C SER A 118 12.64 -1.92 -6.18
N ILE A 119 13.19 -0.88 -5.54
CA ILE A 119 14.61 -0.52 -5.67
C ILE A 119 15.50 -1.64 -5.14
N ILE A 120 15.25 -2.12 -3.92
CA ILE A 120 16.03 -3.23 -3.35
C ILE A 120 15.89 -4.51 -4.18
N THR A 121 14.73 -4.75 -4.81
CA THR A 121 14.52 -5.91 -5.67
C THR A 121 15.34 -5.79 -6.96
N ASN A 122 15.38 -4.63 -7.60
CA ASN A 122 16.20 -4.40 -8.79
C ASN A 122 17.70 -4.55 -8.48
N LEU A 123 18.14 -4.02 -7.33
CA LEU A 123 19.50 -4.20 -6.85
C LEU A 123 19.84 -5.68 -6.59
N ILE A 124 18.91 -6.45 -6.02
CA ILE A 124 19.07 -7.91 -5.86
C ILE A 124 19.22 -8.62 -7.21
N VAL A 125 18.45 -8.25 -8.23
CA VAL A 125 18.54 -8.85 -9.58
C VAL A 125 19.92 -8.62 -10.19
N MET A 126 20.54 -7.46 -9.96
CA MET A 126 21.91 -7.19 -10.41
C MET A 126 22.93 -8.16 -9.78
N VAL A 127 22.74 -8.51 -8.50
CA VAL A 127 23.57 -9.51 -7.81
C VAL A 127 23.29 -10.93 -8.32
N ASP A 128 22.02 -11.27 -8.54
CA ASP A 128 21.58 -12.61 -8.98
C ASP A 128 22.09 -12.98 -10.38
N ASN A 129 22.13 -11.99 -11.28
CA ASN A 129 22.69 -12.15 -12.61
C ASN A 129 24.22 -12.35 -12.62
N ARG A 130 24.85 -12.51 -11.45
CA ARG A 130 26.27 -12.82 -11.22
C ARG A 130 27.23 -11.80 -11.81
N PHE A 131 26.80 -10.55 -11.98
CA PHE A 131 27.69 -9.45 -12.32
C PHE A 131 28.64 -9.07 -11.17
N MET A 132 28.35 -9.54 -9.96
CA MET A 132 29.04 -9.14 -8.73
C MET A 132 29.69 -10.32 -8.01
N GLN A 133 30.91 -10.12 -7.54
CA GLN A 133 31.60 -11.08 -6.67
C GLN A 133 31.16 -10.87 -5.22
N ILE A 134 30.78 -11.98 -4.57
CA ILE A 134 30.53 -12.04 -3.12
C ILE A 134 31.78 -12.61 -2.46
N ASP A 135 32.35 -11.86 -1.51
CA ASP A 135 33.43 -12.35 -0.67
C ASP A 135 32.83 -13.34 0.33
N LYS A 136 33.20 -14.61 0.20
CA LYS A 136 32.65 -15.68 1.04
C LYS A 136 33.29 -15.74 2.42
N SER A 137 34.40 -15.03 2.63
CA SER A 137 35.13 -14.98 3.90
C SER A 137 34.58 -13.90 4.83
N GLU A 138 33.96 -12.86 4.27
CA GLU A 138 33.44 -11.73 5.01
C GLU A 138 31.90 -11.79 5.17
N MET A 139 31.39 -11.33 6.31
CA MET A 139 29.96 -11.11 6.48
C MET A 139 29.55 -9.79 5.83
N LEU A 140 30.26 -8.71 6.12
CA LEU A 140 29.96 -7.38 5.61
C LEU A 140 30.58 -7.20 4.22
N GLN A 141 29.74 -7.05 3.21
CA GLN A 141 30.18 -7.03 1.81
C GLN A 141 30.48 -5.60 1.34
N LEU A 142 31.61 -5.02 1.77
CA LEU A 142 31.95 -3.62 1.49
C LEU A 142 32.03 -3.31 -0.01
N SER A 143 32.73 -4.12 -0.80
CA SER A 143 32.86 -3.90 -2.26
C SER A 143 31.51 -3.97 -2.98
N LEU A 144 30.61 -4.82 -2.49
CA LEU A 144 29.24 -4.89 -3.03
C LEU A 144 28.43 -3.66 -2.64
N MET A 145 28.54 -3.21 -1.39
CA MET A 145 27.87 -1.99 -0.92
C MET A 145 28.32 -0.77 -1.73
N ASP A 146 29.62 -0.61 -1.96
CA ASP A 146 30.19 0.48 -2.75
C ASP A 146 29.57 0.54 -4.15
N TYR A 147 29.64 -0.59 -4.85
CA TYR A 147 29.07 -0.72 -6.19
C TYR A 147 27.58 -0.39 -6.22
N MET A 148 26.79 -0.96 -5.31
CA MET A 148 25.33 -0.75 -5.30
C MET A 148 24.96 0.71 -5.00
N MET A 149 25.79 1.44 -4.27
CA MET A 149 25.60 2.87 -4.02
C MET A 149 25.91 3.75 -5.24
N GLN A 150 26.70 3.25 -6.19
CA GLN A 150 27.01 3.90 -7.48
C GLN A 150 25.98 3.56 -8.58
N VAL A 151 25.02 2.67 -8.32
CA VAL A 151 23.93 2.38 -9.26
C VAL A 151 22.90 3.51 -9.24
N PRO A 152 22.58 4.14 -10.39
CA PRO A 152 21.63 5.26 -10.42
C PRO A 152 20.20 4.77 -10.16
N ILE A 153 19.44 5.57 -9.40
CA ILE A 153 18.06 5.26 -9.06
C ILE A 153 17.12 6.11 -9.93
N THR A 154 16.43 5.45 -10.86
CA THR A 154 15.63 6.14 -11.90
C THR A 154 14.16 6.37 -11.52
N THR A 155 13.73 5.95 -10.32
CA THR A 155 12.30 5.89 -9.96
C THR A 155 11.67 7.22 -9.53
N SER A 156 12.43 8.32 -9.42
CA SER A 156 11.82 9.66 -9.25
C SER A 156 12.63 10.77 -9.89
N GLU A 157 13.95 10.74 -9.72
CA GLU A 157 14.92 11.72 -10.24
C GLU A 157 16.27 11.00 -10.31
N TYR A 158 17.00 11.17 -11.40
CA TYR A 158 18.32 10.56 -11.58
C TYR A 158 19.23 11.01 -10.44
N SER A 159 19.56 10.08 -9.54
CA SER A 159 20.34 10.37 -8.33
C SER A 159 21.04 9.12 -7.83
N PHE A 160 22.15 9.34 -7.15
CA PHE A 160 23.01 8.31 -6.56
C PHE A 160 22.84 8.31 -5.03
N ALA A 161 23.28 7.24 -4.38
CA ALA A 161 23.19 7.15 -2.92
C ALA A 161 24.17 8.12 -2.24
N ASP A 162 25.33 8.38 -2.84
CA ASP A 162 26.36 9.28 -2.31
C ASP A 162 25.81 10.72 -2.11
N ASP A 163 25.19 11.29 -3.13
CA ASP A 163 24.61 12.62 -3.15
C ASP A 163 23.55 12.74 -2.06
N ARG A 164 22.69 11.73 -1.97
CA ARG A 164 21.60 11.71 -1.00
C ARG A 164 22.10 11.55 0.43
N VAL A 165 23.14 10.74 0.67
CA VAL A 165 23.79 10.62 1.98
C VAL A 165 24.40 11.96 2.37
N HIS A 166 25.16 12.60 1.49
CA HIS A 166 25.73 13.92 1.75
C HIS A 166 24.65 14.97 2.03
N GLN A 167 23.58 15.00 1.25
CA GLN A 167 22.45 15.90 1.48
C GLN A 167 21.77 15.65 2.84
N ALA A 168 21.53 14.39 3.20
CA ALA A 168 20.92 14.03 4.47
C ALA A 168 21.77 14.47 5.68
N PHE A 169 23.10 14.39 5.59
CA PHE A 169 24.04 14.84 6.64
C PHE A 169 24.42 16.33 6.56
N LYS A 170 24.06 17.04 5.48
CA LYS A 170 24.19 18.51 5.37
C LYS A 170 23.08 19.22 6.15
N HIS A 171 21.87 18.66 6.16
CA HIS A 171 20.79 19.15 7.01
C HIS A 171 21.00 18.70 8.45
N ASN A 172 20.64 19.55 9.42
CA ASN A 172 20.75 19.20 10.85
C ASN A 172 19.96 17.90 11.11
N LEU A 173 20.65 16.88 11.63
CA LEU A 173 20.05 15.61 12.01
C LEU A 173 18.99 15.86 13.07
N ARG A 174 17.72 15.65 12.70
CA ARG A 174 16.58 15.82 13.60
C ARG A 174 15.56 14.72 13.36
N ILE A 175 14.97 14.24 14.44
CA ILE A 175 13.77 13.42 14.38
C ILE A 175 12.58 14.37 14.37
N GLN A 176 11.75 14.26 13.34
CA GLN A 176 10.45 14.90 13.30
C GLN A 176 9.55 14.18 14.30
N SER A 177 9.02 14.93 15.25
CA SER A 177 7.94 14.44 16.10
C SER A 177 6.77 14.09 15.19
N VAL A 178 6.36 12.82 15.23
CA VAL A 178 5.04 12.46 14.72
C VAL A 178 4.07 12.96 15.77
N ASP A 179 3.53 14.16 15.57
CA ASP A 179 2.46 14.65 16.44
C ASP A 179 1.35 13.61 16.43
N LYS A 180 1.04 13.05 17.60
CA LYS A 180 -0.14 12.20 17.81
C LYS A 180 -1.46 12.94 17.51
N LYS A 181 -1.39 14.25 17.25
CA LYS A 181 -2.44 15.15 16.75
C LYS A 181 -2.23 15.27 15.24
N ASP A 182 -2.82 14.45 14.38
CA ASP A 182 -4.22 14.56 13.97
C ASP A 182 -4.73 13.26 13.31
N LYS A 183 -4.30 12.10 13.82
CA LYS A 183 -5.12 10.88 13.69
C LYS A 183 -6.20 10.87 14.78
N LYS A 184 -6.90 12.00 14.98
CA LYS A 184 -8.31 11.85 15.38
C LYS A 184 -8.89 11.04 14.24
N LYS A 185 -9.25 9.78 14.51
CA LYS A 185 -10.28 9.08 13.76
C LYS A 185 -11.39 10.12 13.58
N LEU A 186 -11.44 10.79 12.43
CA LEU A 186 -12.62 11.53 12.06
C LEU A 186 -13.57 10.39 11.73
N ALA A 187 -14.20 9.87 12.78
CA ALA A 187 -15.18 8.81 12.64
C ALA A 187 -16.17 9.37 11.62
N PRO A 188 -16.28 8.74 10.43
CA PRO A 188 -17.16 9.26 9.41
C PRO A 188 -18.54 9.42 10.02
N LYS A 189 -19.12 10.62 9.87
CA LYS A 189 -20.40 10.95 10.49
C LYS A 189 -21.50 10.68 9.48
N LYS A 190 -22.60 10.08 9.93
CA LYS A 190 -23.81 9.97 9.10
C LYS A 190 -24.35 11.38 8.85
N THR A 191 -24.20 11.86 7.62
CA THR A 191 -24.63 13.21 7.17
C THR A 191 -25.76 13.16 6.14
N TRP A 192 -26.05 11.96 5.62
CA TRP A 192 -27.13 11.68 4.69
C TRP A 192 -28.39 11.22 5.44
N SER A 193 -29.53 11.28 4.75
CA SER A 193 -30.81 10.74 5.25
C SER A 193 -30.77 9.22 5.31
N ASP A 194 -31.58 8.62 6.19
CA ASP A 194 -31.81 7.18 6.21
C ASP A 194 -32.20 6.64 4.82
N TYR A 195 -31.55 5.56 4.41
CA TYR A 195 -31.79 4.92 3.11
C TYR A 195 -33.05 4.05 3.10
N HIS A 196 -33.50 3.56 4.26
CA HIS A 196 -34.70 2.73 4.35
C HIS A 196 -35.98 3.45 3.88
N LYS A 197 -35.98 4.80 3.85
CA LYS A 197 -37.08 5.58 3.28
C LYS A 197 -37.31 5.32 1.78
N PHE A 198 -36.32 4.76 1.09
CA PHE A 198 -36.36 4.44 -0.34
C PHE A 198 -36.69 2.97 -0.62
N ASP A 199 -36.74 2.08 0.38
CA ASP A 199 -36.94 0.63 0.18
C ASP A 199 -38.22 0.33 -0.61
N LYS A 200 -39.28 1.09 -0.32
CA LYS A 200 -40.57 1.01 -1.02
C LYS A 200 -40.49 1.23 -2.54
N TYR A 201 -39.44 1.87 -3.03
CA TYR A 201 -39.27 2.17 -4.45
C TYR A 201 -38.50 1.08 -5.20
N ALA A 202 -37.65 0.32 -4.51
CA ALA A 202 -36.90 -0.78 -5.12
C ALA A 202 -37.85 -1.90 -5.60
N GLU A 203 -38.89 -2.18 -4.83
CA GLU A 203 -39.92 -3.18 -5.18
C GLU A 203 -40.92 -2.67 -6.24
N GLN A 204 -40.98 -1.36 -6.48
CA GLN A 204 -41.91 -0.75 -7.41
C GLN A 204 -41.28 -0.40 -8.76
N PHE A 205 -40.00 -0.74 -8.96
CA PHE A 205 -39.21 -0.33 -10.13
C PHE A 205 -39.94 -0.56 -11.47
N GLU A 206 -40.53 -1.73 -11.68
CA GLU A 206 -41.26 -2.06 -12.91
C GLU A 206 -42.44 -1.12 -13.16
N SER A 207 -43.23 -0.80 -12.12
CA SER A 207 -44.35 0.14 -12.23
C SER A 207 -43.93 1.61 -12.32
N MET A 208 -42.68 1.92 -11.98
CA MET A 208 -42.12 3.27 -12.14
C MET A 208 -41.59 3.56 -13.54
N MET A 209 -41.38 2.54 -14.38
CA MET A 209 -41.00 2.75 -15.77
C MET A 209 -42.10 3.43 -16.59
N ASP A 210 -43.36 3.37 -16.13
CA ASP A 210 -44.51 4.06 -16.73
C ASP A 210 -44.62 5.54 -16.32
N ASP A 211 -43.79 6.01 -15.37
CA ASP A 211 -43.77 7.40 -14.88
C ASP A 211 -42.31 7.92 -14.79
N PRO A 212 -41.73 8.35 -15.94
CA PRO A 212 -40.33 8.74 -16.03
C PRO A 212 -39.99 9.96 -15.18
N GLU A 213 -40.93 10.90 -14.99
CA GLU A 213 -40.72 12.08 -14.15
C GLU A 213 -40.56 11.70 -12.68
N LYS A 214 -41.42 10.79 -12.18
CA LYS A 214 -41.34 10.27 -10.83
C LYS A 214 -40.07 9.44 -10.62
N TYR A 215 -39.72 8.60 -11.59
CA TYR A 215 -38.47 7.84 -11.57
C TYR A 215 -37.27 8.79 -11.43
N GLU A 216 -37.17 9.81 -12.30
CA GLU A 216 -36.04 10.73 -12.31
C GLU A 216 -35.95 11.52 -11.00
N LYS A 217 -37.09 11.95 -10.46
CA LYS A 217 -37.16 12.62 -9.16
C LYS A 217 -36.58 11.75 -8.05
N ILE A 218 -37.02 10.50 -7.93
CA ILE A 218 -36.54 9.58 -6.88
C ILE A 218 -35.06 9.24 -7.09
N ALA A 219 -34.64 8.95 -8.32
CA ALA A 219 -33.24 8.71 -8.66
C ALA A 219 -32.36 9.89 -8.24
N ASN A 220 -32.79 11.13 -8.49
CA ASN A 220 -32.08 12.33 -8.11
C ASN A 220 -32.05 12.54 -6.59
N GLU A 221 -33.12 12.21 -5.87
CA GLU A 221 -33.12 12.23 -4.40
C GLU A 221 -32.09 11.24 -3.82
N ILE A 222 -32.03 10.01 -4.34
CA ILE A 222 -31.04 9.01 -3.90
C ILE A 222 -29.62 9.47 -4.26
N LYS A 223 -29.38 9.94 -5.49
CA LYS A 223 -28.07 10.45 -5.94
C LYS A 223 -27.59 11.64 -5.09
N ASN A 224 -28.49 12.55 -4.73
CA ASN A 224 -28.16 13.68 -3.84
C ASN A 224 -27.83 13.20 -2.42
N ASN A 225 -28.52 12.18 -1.91
CA ASN A 225 -28.17 11.55 -0.65
C ASN A 225 -26.79 10.85 -0.73
N ASN A 226 -26.51 10.16 -1.84
CA ASN A 226 -25.24 9.50 -2.12
C ASN A 226 -24.05 10.48 -2.17
N LYS A 227 -24.23 11.72 -2.66
CA LYS A 227 -23.17 12.75 -2.64
C LYS A 227 -22.67 13.02 -1.21
N LEU A 228 -23.57 13.02 -0.22
CA LEU A 228 -23.22 13.22 1.19
C LEU A 228 -22.45 12.00 1.73
N LEU A 229 -22.91 10.78 1.42
CA LEU A 229 -22.21 9.53 1.74
C LEU A 229 -20.79 9.48 1.14
N LEU A 230 -20.65 9.82 -0.14
CA LEU A 230 -19.38 9.83 -0.87
C LEU A 230 -18.39 10.87 -0.31
N LYS A 231 -18.87 12.01 0.17
CA LYS A 231 -18.04 13.02 0.86
C LYS A 231 -17.43 12.45 2.14
N GLU A 232 -18.22 11.73 2.93
CA GLU A 232 -17.73 11.09 4.16
C GLU A 232 -16.85 9.86 3.85
N PHE A 233 -17.13 9.13 2.77
CA PHE A 233 -16.25 8.08 2.27
C PHE A 233 -14.87 8.63 1.88
N GLY A 234 -14.81 9.78 1.20
CA GLY A 234 -13.57 10.48 0.89
C GLY A 234 -12.76 10.85 2.15
N LYS A 235 -13.43 11.36 3.19
CA LYS A 235 -12.80 11.64 4.50
C LYS A 235 -12.28 10.37 5.17
N TYR A 236 -13.05 9.28 5.13
CA TYR A 236 -12.61 7.98 5.62
C TYR A 236 -11.34 7.49 4.90
N LEU A 237 -11.28 7.63 3.57
CA LEU A 237 -10.08 7.26 2.81
C LEU A 237 -8.86 8.13 3.13
N ALA A 238 -9.04 9.41 3.46
CA ALA A 238 -7.96 10.29 3.90
C ALA A 238 -7.27 9.78 5.18
N THR A 239 -7.96 8.98 6.01
CA THR A 239 -7.36 8.36 7.19
C THR A 239 -6.43 7.18 6.87
N GLN A 240 -6.33 6.75 5.60
CA GLN A 240 -5.61 5.54 5.17
C GLN A 240 -4.29 5.83 4.43
N ASP A 241 -3.68 6.99 4.68
CA ASP A 241 -2.42 7.44 4.04
C ASP A 241 -2.47 7.43 2.49
N LEU A 242 -3.65 7.69 1.91
CA LEU A 242 -3.84 7.76 0.45
C LEU A 242 -3.65 9.20 -0.06
N THR A 243 -3.09 9.36 -1.25
CA THR A 243 -2.99 10.68 -1.90
C THR A 243 -4.37 11.17 -2.36
N ASP A 244 -4.58 12.48 -2.42
CA ASP A 244 -5.85 13.08 -2.87
C ASP A 244 -6.30 12.57 -4.25
N LYS A 245 -5.35 12.41 -5.17
CA LYS A 245 -5.61 11.81 -6.50
C LYS A 245 -6.15 10.38 -6.40
N THR A 246 -5.64 9.59 -5.45
CA THR A 246 -6.08 8.21 -5.22
C THR A 246 -7.44 8.17 -4.52
N ILE A 247 -7.66 9.06 -3.54
CA ILE A 247 -8.95 9.22 -2.87
C ILE A 247 -10.04 9.57 -3.90
N LYS A 248 -9.80 10.58 -4.74
CA LYS A 248 -10.73 10.95 -5.82
C LYS A 248 -11.05 9.77 -6.73
N LYS A 249 -10.03 9.04 -7.18
CA LYS A 249 -10.20 7.83 -8.00
C LYS A 249 -11.03 6.73 -7.33
N HIS A 250 -10.96 6.58 -6.02
CA HIS A 250 -11.80 5.62 -5.30
C HIS A 250 -13.24 6.11 -5.16
N VAL A 251 -13.42 7.40 -4.84
CA VAL A 251 -14.75 8.04 -4.74
C VAL A 251 -15.47 7.98 -6.09
N ASP A 252 -14.82 8.40 -7.19
CA ASP A 252 -15.40 8.41 -8.53
C ASP A 252 -15.85 6.99 -8.97
N ARG A 253 -15.07 5.95 -8.64
CA ARG A 253 -15.43 4.55 -8.97
C ARG A 253 -16.62 4.03 -8.16
N VAL A 254 -16.69 4.38 -6.89
CA VAL A 254 -17.82 4.02 -6.03
C VAL A 254 -19.06 4.81 -6.42
N GLU A 255 -18.92 6.08 -6.76
CA GLU A 255 -20.00 6.89 -7.34
C GLU A 255 -20.56 6.24 -8.59
N PHE A 256 -19.70 5.79 -9.51
CA PHE A 256 -20.13 5.08 -10.71
C PHE A 256 -20.90 3.79 -10.38
N PHE A 257 -20.42 3.00 -9.41
CA PHE A 257 -21.13 1.80 -8.96
C PHE A 257 -22.50 2.14 -8.36
N ILE A 258 -22.58 3.02 -7.36
CA ILE A 258 -23.85 3.25 -6.64
C ILE A 258 -24.84 4.11 -7.45
N ASN A 259 -24.38 5.10 -8.21
CA ASN A 259 -25.27 5.96 -8.99
C ASN A 259 -25.50 5.44 -10.40
N GLY A 260 -24.46 4.90 -11.04
CA GLY A 260 -24.51 4.41 -12.42
C GLY A 260 -25.04 3.00 -12.56
N TYR A 261 -24.82 2.13 -11.55
CA TYR A 261 -25.28 0.74 -11.61
C TYR A 261 -26.36 0.38 -10.59
N LEU A 262 -26.36 0.92 -9.36
CA LEU A 262 -27.48 0.62 -8.43
C LEU A 262 -28.70 1.49 -8.73
N VAL A 263 -28.53 2.82 -8.73
CA VAL A 263 -29.67 3.73 -8.89
C VAL A 263 -30.24 3.70 -10.32
N TYR A 264 -29.39 3.84 -11.35
CA TYR A 264 -29.87 4.04 -12.72
C TYR A 264 -30.72 2.88 -13.29
N PRO A 265 -30.36 1.60 -13.14
CA PRO A 265 -31.20 0.52 -13.66
C PRO A 265 -32.21 -0.03 -12.64
N THR A 266 -32.16 0.31 -11.34
CA THR A 266 -33.00 -0.39 -10.34
C THR A 266 -33.48 0.45 -9.14
N LEU A 267 -33.14 1.74 -9.05
CA LEU A 267 -33.38 2.60 -7.88
C LEU A 267 -32.86 2.05 -6.54
N ARG A 268 -31.94 1.07 -6.57
CA ARG A 268 -31.35 0.51 -5.37
C ARG A 268 -30.44 1.51 -4.67
N THR A 269 -30.48 1.50 -3.34
CA THR A 269 -29.62 2.34 -2.50
C THR A 269 -28.24 1.70 -2.30
N PRO A 270 -27.25 2.41 -1.74
CA PRO A 270 -25.95 1.82 -1.41
C PRO A 270 -26.00 0.65 -0.42
N LEU A 271 -27.11 0.47 0.33
CA LEU A 271 -27.27 -0.66 1.23
C LEU A 271 -27.38 -2.00 0.51
N ALA A 272 -27.80 -2.00 -0.76
CA ALA A 272 -27.81 -3.18 -1.62
C ALA A 272 -26.43 -3.57 -2.16
N ALA A 273 -25.38 -2.80 -1.83
CA ALA A 273 -24.03 -3.08 -2.32
C ALA A 273 -23.55 -4.51 -2.00
N PRO A 274 -23.72 -5.08 -0.79
CA PRO A 274 -23.26 -6.44 -0.51
C PRO A 274 -23.84 -7.49 -1.46
N ASP A 275 -25.09 -7.33 -1.90
CA ASP A 275 -25.80 -8.32 -2.72
C ASP A 275 -25.62 -8.07 -4.23
N ALA A 276 -25.23 -6.85 -4.62
CA ALA A 276 -25.13 -6.44 -6.02
C ALA A 276 -23.70 -6.47 -6.59
N VAL A 277 -22.68 -6.65 -5.74
CA VAL A 277 -21.28 -6.58 -6.18
C VAL A 277 -20.83 -7.76 -7.02
N GLU A 278 -21.42 -8.94 -6.86
CA GLU A 278 -21.09 -10.10 -7.70
C GLU A 278 -21.52 -9.81 -9.14
N GLU A 279 -22.82 -9.61 -9.38
CA GLU A 279 -23.40 -9.33 -10.71
C GLU A 279 -22.72 -8.15 -11.41
N TYR A 280 -22.43 -7.08 -10.66
CA TYR A 280 -21.71 -5.92 -11.19
C TYR A 280 -20.32 -6.29 -11.70
N LEU A 281 -19.58 -7.14 -10.97
CA LEU A 281 -18.19 -7.46 -11.28
C LEU A 281 -18.05 -8.66 -12.22
N SER A 282 -18.99 -9.61 -12.22
CA SER A 282 -18.94 -10.81 -13.05
C SER A 282 -19.37 -10.55 -14.49
N ASP A 283 -20.35 -9.67 -14.72
CA ASP A 283 -20.85 -9.35 -16.07
C ASP A 283 -20.78 -7.86 -16.40
N TRP A 284 -21.50 -7.02 -15.64
CA TRP A 284 -21.83 -5.68 -16.12
C TRP A 284 -20.61 -4.79 -16.31
N TYR A 285 -19.75 -4.65 -15.29
CA TYR A 285 -18.60 -3.74 -15.34
C TYR A 285 -17.52 -4.18 -16.34
N PRO A 286 -17.06 -5.46 -16.37
CA PRO A 286 -16.12 -5.93 -17.38
C PRO A 286 -16.59 -5.65 -18.81
N ARG A 287 -17.87 -5.91 -19.10
CA ARG A 287 -18.43 -5.82 -20.44
C ARG A 287 -18.79 -4.40 -20.86
N LYS A 288 -19.20 -3.52 -19.92
CA LYS A 288 -19.78 -2.21 -20.24
C LYS A 288 -18.90 -1.01 -19.93
N ALA A 289 -17.95 -1.11 -19.00
CA ALA A 289 -17.31 0.07 -18.45
C ALA A 289 -15.81 -0.07 -18.12
N ALA A 290 -15.31 -1.29 -17.91
CA ALA A 290 -13.92 -1.51 -17.59
C ALA A 290 -13.03 -1.25 -18.82
N ASN A 291 -12.03 -0.37 -18.66
CA ASN A 291 -11.12 -0.02 -19.76
C ASN A 291 -9.92 -0.99 -19.90
N SER A 292 -9.66 -1.80 -18.88
CA SER A 292 -8.60 -2.80 -18.84
C SER A 292 -8.76 -3.67 -17.61
N GLU A 293 -8.07 -4.81 -17.58
CA GLU A 293 -7.96 -5.66 -16.40
C GLU A 293 -7.39 -4.89 -15.17
N THR A 294 -6.49 -3.94 -15.41
CA THR A 294 -5.93 -3.08 -14.34
C THR A 294 -7.00 -2.14 -13.77
N ASP A 295 -7.83 -1.54 -14.62
CA ASP A 295 -8.93 -0.70 -14.15
C ASP A 295 -10.02 -1.53 -13.43
N PHE A 296 -10.32 -2.73 -13.94
CA PHE A 296 -11.20 -3.71 -13.27
C PHE A 296 -10.72 -3.99 -11.84
N LYS A 297 -9.45 -4.40 -11.68
CA LYS A 297 -8.84 -4.66 -10.37
C LYS A 297 -8.87 -3.44 -9.45
N ALA A 298 -8.71 -2.23 -10.01
CA ALA A 298 -8.82 -0.99 -9.24
C ALA A 298 -10.27 -0.70 -8.78
N ASN A 299 -11.27 -1.04 -9.59
CA ASN A 299 -12.68 -0.94 -9.23
C ASN A 299 -13.06 -1.89 -8.09
N VAL A 300 -12.67 -3.17 -8.21
CA VAL A 300 -12.81 -4.16 -7.12
C VAL A 300 -12.21 -3.65 -5.81
N GLY A 301 -11.00 -3.09 -5.86
CA GLY A 301 -10.35 -2.51 -4.68
C GLY A 301 -11.11 -1.32 -4.08
N SER A 302 -11.78 -0.51 -4.91
CA SER A 302 -12.57 0.65 -4.47
C SER A 302 -13.86 0.21 -3.76
N ILE A 303 -14.59 -0.74 -4.35
CA ILE A 303 -15.81 -1.32 -3.78
C ILE A 303 -15.51 -2.00 -2.45
N LYS A 304 -14.42 -2.77 -2.35
CA LYS A 304 -14.03 -3.39 -1.07
C LYS A 304 -13.84 -2.38 0.05
N ARG A 305 -13.20 -1.24 -0.23
CA ARG A 305 -13.03 -0.16 0.74
C ARG A 305 -14.36 0.48 1.11
N PHE A 306 -15.27 0.59 0.15
CA PHE A 306 -16.61 1.12 0.37
C PHE A 306 -17.48 0.21 1.24
N LEU A 307 -17.51 -1.10 1.00
CA LEU A 307 -18.20 -2.06 1.87
C LEU A 307 -17.68 -1.96 3.32
N LYS A 308 -16.36 -1.88 3.49
CA LYS A 308 -15.79 -1.69 4.84
C LYS A 308 -16.17 -0.34 5.45
N PHE A 309 -16.25 0.72 4.64
CA PHE A 309 -16.73 2.01 5.11
C PHE A 309 -18.17 1.94 5.61
N LEU A 310 -19.08 1.31 4.84
CA LEU A 310 -20.50 1.14 5.23
C LEU A 310 -20.65 0.41 6.58
N GLU A 311 -19.80 -0.58 6.85
CA GLU A 311 -19.81 -1.26 8.15
C GLU A 311 -19.27 -0.38 9.28
N VAL A 312 -18.19 0.38 9.02
CA VAL A 312 -17.60 1.29 10.03
C VAL A 312 -18.58 2.37 10.50
N ILE A 313 -19.47 2.83 9.61
CA ILE A 313 -20.51 3.83 9.92
C ILE A 313 -21.83 3.20 10.41
N GLY A 314 -21.95 1.87 10.41
CA GLY A 314 -23.15 1.15 10.83
C GLY A 314 -24.31 1.16 9.84
N GLU A 315 -24.05 1.39 8.54
CA GLU A 315 -25.06 1.25 7.48
C GLU A 315 -25.29 -0.22 7.10
N ILE A 316 -24.27 -1.06 7.26
CA ILE A 316 -24.39 -2.51 7.13
C ILE A 316 -23.75 -3.18 8.35
N ASP A 317 -24.19 -4.39 8.67
CA ASP A 317 -23.58 -5.16 9.75
C ASP A 317 -22.35 -5.96 9.29
N ALA A 318 -21.68 -6.62 10.24
CA ALA A 318 -20.52 -7.44 9.96
C ALA A 318 -20.83 -8.69 9.11
N ALA A 319 -22.07 -9.22 9.16
CA ALA A 319 -22.49 -10.36 8.37
C ALA A 319 -22.69 -9.95 6.91
N SER A 320 -23.34 -8.82 6.64
CA SER A 320 -23.45 -8.20 5.32
C SER A 320 -22.08 -7.85 4.75
N LEU A 321 -21.15 -7.30 5.54
CA LEU A 321 -19.77 -7.08 5.08
C LEU A 321 -19.09 -8.39 4.69
N LYS A 322 -19.28 -9.46 5.47
CA LYS A 322 -18.70 -10.77 5.17
C LYS A 322 -19.30 -11.34 3.89
N HIS A 323 -20.61 -11.25 3.71
CA HIS A 323 -21.31 -11.67 2.50
C HIS A 323 -20.81 -10.89 1.27
N GLY A 324 -20.84 -9.55 1.31
CA GLY A 324 -20.36 -8.72 0.21
C GLY A 324 -18.88 -8.93 -0.14
N ASN A 325 -18.02 -9.30 0.81
CA ASN A 325 -16.63 -9.69 0.51
C ASN A 325 -16.53 -11.05 -0.20
N SER A 326 -17.47 -11.97 0.06
CA SER A 326 -17.59 -13.24 -0.65
C SER A 326 -18.07 -13.01 -2.08
N GLU A 327 -19.15 -12.26 -2.25
CA GLU A 327 -19.69 -11.86 -3.56
C GLU A 327 -18.65 -11.11 -4.40
N LEU A 328 -17.95 -10.14 -3.80
CA LEU A 328 -16.86 -9.42 -4.46
C LEU A 328 -15.71 -10.33 -4.89
N LYS A 329 -15.44 -11.42 -4.14
CA LYS A 329 -14.42 -12.39 -4.52
C LYS A 329 -14.88 -13.20 -5.73
N MET A 330 -16.10 -13.72 -5.72
CA MET A 330 -16.68 -14.49 -6.82
C MET A 330 -16.79 -13.65 -8.09
N GLY A 331 -17.37 -12.45 -7.98
CA GLY A 331 -17.50 -11.53 -9.10
C GLY A 331 -16.14 -11.10 -9.67
N LYS A 332 -15.11 -10.95 -8.83
CA LYS A 332 -13.74 -10.71 -9.31
C LYS A 332 -13.18 -11.90 -10.09
N GLU A 333 -13.38 -13.12 -9.62
CA GLU A 333 -12.87 -14.33 -10.29
C GLU A 333 -13.51 -14.49 -11.67
N ILE A 334 -14.84 -14.46 -11.75
CA ILE A 334 -15.60 -14.56 -13.01
C ILE A 334 -15.28 -13.37 -13.93
N GLY A 335 -15.25 -12.15 -13.39
CA GLY A 335 -14.97 -10.95 -14.18
C GLY A 335 -13.56 -10.93 -14.79
N LEU A 336 -12.58 -11.63 -14.20
CA LEU A 336 -11.24 -11.78 -14.80
C LEU A 336 -11.25 -12.76 -15.97
N GLU A 337 -12.06 -13.83 -15.91
CA GLU A 337 -12.22 -14.78 -17.02
C GLU A 337 -12.74 -14.07 -18.29
N TYR A 338 -13.57 -13.03 -18.13
CA TYR A 338 -14.00 -12.19 -19.27
C TYR A 338 -12.81 -11.57 -20.02
N PHE A 339 -11.82 -11.03 -19.30
CA PHE A 339 -10.63 -10.43 -19.93
C PHE A 339 -9.73 -11.47 -20.58
N ASP A 340 -9.58 -12.64 -19.95
CA ASP A 340 -8.80 -13.75 -20.51
C ASP A 340 -9.43 -14.27 -21.83
N ASN A 341 -10.76 -14.42 -21.85
CA ASN A 341 -11.49 -14.87 -23.04
C ASN A 341 -11.53 -13.82 -24.16
N PHE A 342 -11.64 -12.53 -23.83
CA PHE A 342 -11.65 -11.46 -24.83
C PHE A 342 -10.29 -11.30 -25.51
N MET A 343 -9.19 -11.43 -24.77
CA MET A 343 -7.82 -11.42 -25.32
C MET A 343 -7.52 -12.63 -26.20
N ASN A 344 -8.09 -13.80 -25.88
CA ASN A 344 -7.92 -15.01 -26.70
C ASN A 344 -8.77 -14.99 -27.99
N MET A 345 -9.82 -14.15 -28.06
CA MET A 345 -10.65 -14.00 -29.26
C MET A 345 -10.14 -12.92 -30.23
N SER A 346 -9.20 -12.06 -29.83
CA SER A 346 -8.54 -11.12 -30.76
C SER A 346 -7.53 -11.79 -31.69
N ASP A 347 -7.16 -13.05 -31.44
CA ASP A 347 -6.28 -13.84 -32.31
C ASP A 347 -7.03 -14.55 -33.47
N PHE A 348 -8.36 -14.38 -33.54
CA PHE A 348 -9.24 -15.02 -34.53
C PHE A 348 -9.76 -14.08 -35.64
N TRP A 349 -9.31 -12.82 -35.66
CA TRP A 349 -9.55 -11.84 -36.72
C TRP A 349 -8.22 -11.23 -37.16
#